data_AF-A0A7J6T7C5-F1
#
_entry.id   AF-A0A7J6T7C5-F1
#
_cell.length_a   1.000
_cell.length_b   1.000
_cell.length_c   1.000
_cell.angle_alpha   90.00
_cell.angle_beta   90.00
_cell.angle_gamma   90.00
#
_symmetry.space_group_name_H-M   'P 1'
#
loop_
_entity.id
_entity.type
_entity.pdbx_description
1 polymer ?
#
loop_
_entity_poly.entity_id
_entity_poly.type
_entity_poly.pdbx_seq_one_letter_code
_entity_poly.pdbx_strand_id
1 'polypeptide(L)'
;MRVSLGYAARSGAAISSLLQPDDAGEKKLSDRDAMRENVLSIKKIVEERKARRMKEDAHRRQVPFKMKRFTQVSSRFMRSRDEDEKGRSGTDAKAGGEEKKGLRRIINNDLPSRDSMFFSITRRERARLQKILDEKERFKAAPPGYRYMEGDEQTDVLNNLRKRKEILEKEYHGLPLRIELRRQRERQKSIETSMEEVDAAIRKFSESDILIKLDE
;
A
#
# COMPACT_ATOMS: atom_id res chain seq x y z
N MET A 1 20.59 -20.47 -36.46
CA MET A 1 19.49 -20.10 -35.53
C MET A 1 20.10 -19.67 -34.21
N ARG A 2 20.01 -18.39 -33.84
CA ARG A 2 20.54 -17.85 -32.57
C ARG A 2 19.37 -17.64 -31.61
N VAL A 3 19.43 -18.28 -30.45
CA VAL A 3 18.42 -18.20 -29.40
C VAL A 3 18.76 -17.02 -28.49
N SER A 4 17.84 -16.07 -28.37
CA SER A 4 17.95 -14.90 -27.48
C SER A 4 17.58 -15.30 -26.06
N LEU A 5 18.55 -15.35 -25.15
CA LEU A 5 18.28 -15.43 -23.70
C LEU A 5 17.77 -14.07 -23.21
N GLY A 6 16.50 -14.04 -22.83
CA GLY A 6 15.84 -12.90 -22.18
C GLY A 6 16.19 -12.82 -20.70
N TYR A 7 16.89 -11.76 -20.35
CA TYR A 7 17.36 -11.31 -19.04
C TYR A 7 16.32 -11.41 -17.90
N ALA A 8 16.51 -12.37 -17.00
CA ALA A 8 16.09 -12.30 -15.60
C ALA A 8 17.23 -11.66 -14.77
N ALA A 9 17.43 -10.35 -14.90
CA ALA A 9 18.59 -9.66 -14.33
C ALA A 9 18.20 -8.41 -13.54
N ARG A 10 17.47 -8.58 -12.42
CA ARG A 10 17.28 -7.47 -11.46
C ARG A 10 17.55 -7.83 -10.00
N SER A 11 17.55 -9.11 -9.61
CA SER A 11 17.91 -9.55 -8.24
C SER A 11 19.26 -10.28 -8.16
N GLY A 12 19.75 -10.88 -9.25
CA GLY A 12 21.02 -11.62 -9.27
C GLY A 12 22.28 -10.75 -9.25
N ALA A 13 22.20 -9.49 -9.70
CA ALA A 13 23.38 -8.62 -9.80
C ALA A 13 23.95 -8.22 -8.43
N ALA A 14 23.10 -8.05 -7.42
CA ALA A 14 23.54 -7.72 -6.06
C ALA A 14 24.22 -8.92 -5.38
N ILE A 15 23.73 -10.14 -5.61
CA ILE A 15 24.32 -11.36 -5.03
C ILE A 15 25.62 -11.74 -5.77
N SER A 16 25.68 -11.51 -7.08
CA SER A 16 26.91 -11.74 -7.88
C SER A 16 28.08 -10.87 -7.44
N SER A 17 27.83 -9.64 -6.97
CA SER A 17 28.88 -8.75 -6.44
C SER A 17 29.40 -9.19 -5.07
N LEU A 18 28.59 -9.94 -4.31
CA LEU A 18 28.97 -10.42 -2.97
C LEU A 18 29.79 -11.72 -3.03
N LEU A 19 29.71 -12.44 -4.16
CA LEU A 19 30.26 -13.79 -4.34
C LEU A 19 31.53 -13.83 -5.21
N GLN A 20 31.96 -12.69 -5.75
CA GLN A 20 33.24 -12.58 -6.42
C GLN A 20 34.29 -12.17 -5.38
N PRO A 21 35.25 -13.05 -5.03
CA PRO A 21 36.37 -12.63 -4.19
C PRO A 21 37.13 -11.55 -4.96
N ASP A 22 37.37 -10.42 -4.29
CA ASP A 22 38.01 -9.23 -4.86
C ASP A 22 39.19 -9.60 -5.76
N ASP A 23 39.02 -9.45 -7.08
CA ASP A 23 40.13 -9.53 -8.02
C ASP A 23 41.15 -8.45 -7.62
N ALA A 24 42.37 -8.89 -7.37
CA ALA A 24 43.47 -8.11 -6.78
C ALA A 24 43.96 -7.00 -7.73
N GLY A 25 43.16 -5.96 -7.94
CA GLY A 25 43.46 -4.85 -8.85
C GLY A 25 42.62 -3.58 -8.67
N GLU A 26 41.55 -3.59 -7.88
CA GLU A 26 40.75 -2.38 -7.66
C GLU A 26 41.50 -1.38 -6.76
N LYS A 27 42.03 -0.34 -7.41
CA LYS A 27 42.58 0.84 -6.72
C LYS A 27 41.46 1.44 -5.88
N LYS A 28 41.53 1.28 -4.56
CA LYS A 28 40.65 1.96 -3.60
C LYS A 28 40.60 3.45 -3.97
N LEU A 29 39.47 3.91 -4.50
CA LEU A 29 39.23 5.31 -4.80
C LEU A 29 39.50 6.11 -3.53
N SER A 30 40.19 7.25 -3.64
CA SER A 30 40.46 8.07 -2.46
C SER A 30 39.13 8.53 -1.84
N ASP A 31 39.06 8.63 -0.51
CA ASP A 31 37.83 9.03 0.20
C ASP A 31 37.23 10.33 -0.36
N ARG A 32 38.08 11.21 -0.90
CA ARG A 32 37.70 12.48 -1.51
C ARG A 32 36.94 12.31 -2.84
N ASP A 33 37.29 11.29 -3.62
CA ASP A 33 36.62 10.98 -4.88
C ASP A 33 35.28 10.30 -4.65
N ALA A 34 35.20 9.42 -3.64
CA ALA A 34 33.94 8.78 -3.23
C ALA A 34 32.87 9.82 -2.79
N MET A 35 33.27 10.84 -2.03
CA MET A 35 32.36 11.93 -1.65
C MET A 35 31.88 12.73 -2.86
N ARG A 36 32.77 12.99 -3.83
CA ARG A 36 32.41 13.72 -5.06
C ARG A 36 31.40 12.94 -5.89
N GLU A 37 31.59 11.62 -6.03
CA GLU A 37 30.65 10.74 -6.72
C GLU A 37 29.30 10.66 -6.00
N ASN A 38 29.29 10.57 -4.67
CA ASN A 38 28.06 10.59 -3.87
C ASN A 38 27.27 11.90 -4.05
N VAL A 39 27.95 13.05 -4.08
CA VAL A 39 27.28 14.33 -4.32
C VAL A 39 26.70 14.40 -5.74
N LEU A 40 27.42 13.90 -6.74
CA LEU A 40 26.95 13.87 -8.13
C LEU A 40 25.76 12.92 -8.31
N SER A 41 25.80 11.75 -7.67
CA SER A 41 24.70 10.78 -7.71
C SER A 41 23.44 11.34 -7.06
N ILE A 42 23.57 12.00 -5.91
CA ILE A 42 22.46 12.69 -5.23
C ILE A 42 21.88 13.79 -6.13
N LYS A 43 22.72 14.64 -6.73
CA LYS A 43 22.26 15.70 -7.65
C LYS A 43 21.46 15.12 -8.83
N LYS A 44 21.96 14.05 -9.44
CA LYS A 44 21.28 13.36 -10.55
C LYS A 44 19.90 12.82 -10.14
N ILE A 45 19.80 12.20 -8.97
CA ILE A 45 18.52 11.69 -8.42
C ILE A 45 17.53 12.84 -8.18
N VAL A 46 18.00 13.97 -7.64
CA VAL A 46 17.16 15.14 -7.39
C VAL A 46 16.65 15.74 -8.71
N GLU A 47 17.50 15.88 -9.71
CA GLU A 47 17.15 16.37 -11.04
C GLU A 47 16.14 15.46 -11.74
N GLU A 48 16.34 14.14 -11.68
CA GLU A 48 15.42 13.15 -12.25
C GLU A 48 14.03 13.23 -11.59
N ARG A 49 13.98 13.32 -10.26
CA ARG A 49 12.70 13.48 -9.51
C ARG A 49 12.01 14.79 -9.87
N LYS A 50 12.76 15.89 -10.03
CA LYS A 50 12.23 17.19 -10.44
C LYS A 50 11.66 17.13 -11.85
N ALA A 51 12.38 16.51 -12.80
CA ALA A 51 11.92 16.34 -14.17
C ALA A 51 10.66 15.47 -14.24
N ARG A 52 10.58 14.42 -13.43
CA ARG A 52 9.37 13.59 -13.31
C ARG A 52 8.17 14.37 -12.80
N ARG A 53 8.32 15.17 -11.73
CA ARG A 53 7.25 16.04 -11.21
C ARG A 53 6.77 17.04 -12.25
N MET A 54 7.68 17.68 -12.97
CA MET A 54 7.34 18.61 -14.06
C MET A 54 6.54 17.95 -15.18
N LYS A 55 6.87 16.71 -15.57
CA LYS A 55 6.10 15.95 -16.56
C LYS A 55 4.70 15.56 -16.06
N GLU A 56 4.60 15.11 -14.81
CA GLU A 56 3.32 14.77 -14.18
C GLU A 56 2.40 16.00 -14.07
N ASP A 57 2.94 17.16 -13.69
CA ASP A 57 2.19 18.42 -13.61
C ASP A 57 1.77 18.93 -15.00
N ALA A 58 2.61 18.78 -16.01
CA ALA A 58 2.25 19.10 -17.39
C ALA A 58 1.10 18.21 -17.89
N HIS A 59 1.13 16.91 -17.59
CA HIS A 59 0.03 16.00 -17.89
C HIS A 59 -1.26 16.39 -17.16
N ARG A 60 -1.19 16.75 -15.87
CA ARG A 60 -2.35 17.23 -15.09
C ARG A 60 -2.99 18.48 -15.69
N ARG A 61 -2.20 19.38 -16.29
CA ARG A 61 -2.70 20.58 -16.97
C ARG A 61 -3.38 20.27 -18.31
N GLN A 62 -2.90 19.24 -19.03
CA GLN A 62 -3.47 18.84 -20.31
C GLN A 62 -4.76 18.04 -20.17
N VAL A 63 -4.95 17.29 -19.08
CA VAL A 63 -6.20 16.55 -18.85
C VAL A 63 -7.31 17.57 -18.62
N PRO A 64 -8.29 17.71 -19.55
CA PRO A 64 -9.41 18.61 -19.34
C PRO A 64 -10.15 18.16 -18.08
N PHE A 65 -10.23 19.05 -17.10
CA PHE A 65 -10.98 18.77 -15.88
C PHE A 65 -12.44 18.56 -16.27
N LYS A 66 -12.93 17.32 -16.21
CA LYS A 66 -14.37 17.08 -16.26
C LYS A 66 -14.92 17.57 -14.94
N MET A 67 -15.53 18.76 -14.94
CA MET A 67 -16.38 19.18 -13.83
C MET A 67 -17.42 18.11 -13.60
N LYS A 68 -17.32 17.41 -12.47
CA LYS A 68 -18.38 16.49 -12.04
C LYS A 68 -19.62 17.35 -11.81
N ARG A 69 -20.60 17.22 -12.69
CA ARG A 69 -21.92 17.83 -12.49
C ARG A 69 -22.59 17.06 -11.37
N PHE A 70 -22.64 17.65 -10.19
CA PHE A 70 -23.39 17.12 -9.07
C PHE A 70 -24.87 17.52 -9.24
N THR A 71 -25.58 16.83 -10.12
CA THR A 71 -27.01 17.10 -10.37
C THR A 71 -27.90 16.74 -9.18
N GLN A 72 -27.39 15.98 -8.20
CA GLN A 72 -28.16 15.48 -7.05
C GLN A 72 -27.55 15.85 -5.69
N VAL A 73 -26.63 16.81 -5.61
CA VAL A 73 -26.12 17.28 -4.31
C VAL A 73 -26.86 18.56 -3.94
N SER A 74 -27.79 18.46 -2.98
CA SER A 74 -28.48 19.63 -2.44
C SER A 74 -27.47 20.55 -1.75
N SER A 75 -27.51 21.83 -2.10
CA SER A 75 -26.63 22.85 -1.52
C SER A 75 -26.81 22.88 -0.01
N ARG A 76 -25.71 22.81 0.76
CA ARG A 76 -25.75 22.98 2.23
C ARG A 76 -26.41 24.30 2.64
N PHE A 77 -26.31 25.33 1.79
CA PHE A 77 -26.93 26.63 2.02
C PHE A 77 -28.47 26.62 1.91
N MET A 78 -29.05 25.60 1.25
CA MET A 78 -30.51 25.43 1.16
C MET A 78 -31.06 24.65 2.36
N ARG A 79 -30.24 23.86 3.07
CA ARG A 79 -30.70 23.08 4.24
C ARG A 79 -31.02 23.96 5.45
N SER A 80 -30.37 25.12 5.59
CA SER A 80 -30.62 26.01 6.73
C SER A 80 -31.94 26.77 6.66
N ARG A 81 -32.70 26.70 5.55
CA ARG A 81 -33.99 27.39 5.45
C ARG A 81 -35.19 26.53 5.87
N ASP A 82 -35.06 25.22 5.76
CA ASP A 82 -36.14 24.27 6.10
C ASP A 82 -36.12 23.85 7.58
N GLU A 83 -35.01 24.06 8.30
CA GLU A 83 -34.93 23.76 9.74
C GLU A 83 -35.48 24.89 10.64
N ASP A 84 -35.63 26.12 10.12
CA ASP A 84 -36.12 27.27 10.89
C ASP A 84 -37.65 27.35 11.01
N GLU A 85 -38.43 26.59 10.21
CA GLU A 85 -39.90 26.60 10.29
C GLU A 85 -40.50 25.54 11.25
N LYS A 86 -39.70 24.62 11.80
CA LYS A 86 -40.18 23.59 12.74
C LYS A 86 -39.80 23.80 14.22
N GLY A 87 -39.14 24.92 14.56
CA GLY A 87 -38.58 25.16 15.90
C GLY A 87 -39.31 26.14 16.82
N ARG A 88 -40.50 26.67 16.47
CA ARG A 88 -41.23 27.64 17.33
C ARG A 88 -42.33 26.97 18.17
N SER A 89 -41.94 26.35 19.28
CA SER A 89 -42.80 26.24 20.48
C SER A 89 -41.96 25.98 21.74
N GLY A 90 -42.02 26.91 22.70
CA GLY A 90 -41.55 26.77 24.09
C GLY A 90 -40.22 27.49 24.37
N THR A 91 -40.21 28.76 24.82
CA THR A 91 -40.15 29.19 26.26
C THR A 91 -38.89 28.62 26.95
N ASP A 92 -37.91 29.37 27.45
CA ASP A 92 -38.00 30.55 28.31
C ASP A 92 -36.71 31.38 28.32
N ALA A 93 -36.90 32.64 28.72
CA ALA A 93 -35.91 33.68 28.89
C ALA A 93 -34.89 33.41 30.02
N LYS A 94 -33.67 33.92 29.83
CA LYS A 94 -33.00 34.69 30.89
C LYS A 94 -32.01 35.70 30.34
N ALA A 95 -32.28 36.95 30.71
CA ALA A 95 -31.49 38.13 30.47
C ALA A 95 -30.20 38.14 31.30
N GLY A 96 -29.21 38.89 30.80
CA GLY A 96 -27.98 39.22 31.52
C GLY A 96 -26.98 39.85 30.57
N GLY A 97 -27.17 41.13 30.25
CA GLY A 97 -26.18 41.91 29.53
C GLY A 97 -25.11 42.42 30.49
N GLU A 98 -23.87 42.55 30.00
CA GLU A 98 -22.92 43.55 30.49
C GLU A 98 -21.83 43.86 29.44
N GLU A 99 -21.88 45.12 29.02
CA GLU A 99 -20.82 46.06 28.65
C GLU A 99 -19.57 45.65 27.85
N LYS A 100 -19.46 46.34 26.70
CA LYS A 100 -18.27 46.51 25.87
C LYS A 100 -17.25 47.42 26.57
N LYS A 101 -16.04 46.94 26.87
CA LYS A 101 -14.82 47.79 26.91
C LYS A 101 -13.57 47.01 26.50
N GLY A 102 -12.79 47.59 25.59
CA GLY A 102 -11.34 47.45 25.59
C GLY A 102 -10.72 46.54 24.54
N LEU A 103 -10.54 47.07 23.32
CA LEU A 103 -9.39 46.69 22.48
C LEU A 103 -8.10 47.08 23.23
N ARG A 104 -7.37 46.10 23.76
CA ARG A 104 -5.94 46.25 24.06
C ARG A 104 -5.17 45.14 23.34
N ARG A 105 -4.34 45.57 22.39
CA ARG A 105 -3.26 44.76 21.83
C ARG A 105 -2.34 44.35 22.96
N ILE A 106 -2.10 43.05 23.11
CA ILE A 106 -0.88 42.54 23.72
C ILE A 106 -0.26 41.61 22.69
N ILE A 107 0.74 42.16 22.02
CA ILE A 107 1.81 41.40 21.37
C ILE A 107 2.59 40.78 22.53
N ASN A 108 2.52 39.46 22.69
CA ASN A 108 3.57 38.68 23.33
C ASN A 108 3.73 37.40 22.52
N ASN A 109 4.91 37.27 21.94
CA ASN A 109 5.38 36.10 21.20
C ASN A 109 5.60 34.94 22.18
N ASP A 110 4.56 34.19 22.49
CA ASP A 110 4.72 32.84 23.02
C ASP A 110 4.09 31.86 22.01
N LEU A 111 4.83 31.66 20.91
CA LEU A 111 4.63 30.46 20.11
C LEU A 111 4.89 29.25 21.04
N PRO A 112 3.92 28.35 21.24
CA PRO A 112 4.20 27.10 21.92
C PRO A 112 5.27 26.39 21.10
N SER A 113 6.41 26.11 21.74
CA SER A 113 7.53 25.41 21.13
C SER A 113 7.02 24.15 20.44
N ARG A 114 7.36 23.99 19.15
CA ARG A 114 6.86 22.92 18.28
C ARG A 114 7.25 21.51 18.78
N ASP A 115 8.10 21.44 19.80
CA ASP A 115 8.56 20.24 20.49
C ASP A 115 7.68 19.79 21.68
N SER A 116 6.69 20.59 22.12
CA SER A 116 5.82 20.23 23.25
C SER A 116 4.50 19.55 22.84
N MET A 117 4.40 19.02 21.61
CA MET A 117 3.20 18.31 21.13
C MET A 117 3.17 16.82 21.47
N PHE A 118 4.21 16.28 22.11
CA PHE A 118 4.15 14.94 22.70
C PHE A 118 3.54 15.07 24.09
N PHE A 119 2.19 15.08 24.12
CA PHE A 119 1.38 14.89 25.31
C PHE A 119 2.07 13.91 26.26
N SER A 120 2.30 14.34 27.50
CA SER A 120 2.82 13.48 28.57
C SER A 120 1.86 12.31 28.74
N ILE A 121 2.15 11.20 28.07
CA ILE A 121 1.32 9.99 28.11
C ILE A 121 1.19 9.64 29.59
N THR A 122 -0.02 9.80 30.12
CA THR A 122 -0.25 9.54 31.54
C THR A 122 0.05 8.08 31.83
N ARG A 123 0.44 7.74 33.06
CA ARG A 123 0.75 6.34 33.46
C ARG A 123 -0.39 5.37 33.08
N ARG A 124 -1.63 5.87 33.11
CA ARG A 124 -2.86 5.14 32.73
C ARG A 124 -2.96 4.87 31.23
N GLU A 125 -2.47 5.78 30.42
CA GLU A 125 -2.53 5.75 28.96
C GLU A 125 -1.40 4.91 28.38
N ARG A 126 -0.22 4.90 29.01
CA ARG A 126 0.84 3.91 28.75
C ARG A 126 0.36 2.48 29.01
N ALA A 127 -0.32 2.25 30.14
CA ALA A 127 -0.85 0.92 30.46
C ALA A 127 -1.94 0.45 29.47
N ARG A 128 -2.75 1.37 28.93
CA ARG A 128 -3.72 1.06 27.86
C ARG A 128 -3.02 0.70 26.54
N LEU A 129 -2.03 1.50 26.13
CA LEU A 129 -1.24 1.22 24.94
C LEU A 129 -0.51 -0.12 25.03
N GLN A 130 0.01 -0.45 26.22
CA GLN A 130 0.69 -1.71 26.46
C GLN A 130 -0.27 -2.91 26.37
N LYS A 131 -1.48 -2.81 26.92
CA LYS A 131 -2.51 -3.85 26.72
C LYS A 131 -2.89 -4.04 25.25
N ILE A 132 -3.01 -2.97 24.47
CA ILE A 132 -3.32 -3.06 23.05
C ILE A 132 -2.18 -3.71 22.27
N LEU A 133 -0.93 -3.44 22.65
CA LEU A 133 0.24 -4.09 22.06
C LEU A 133 0.30 -5.57 22.44
N ASP A 134 0.15 -5.90 23.72
CA ASP A 134 0.14 -7.27 24.24
C ASP A 134 -1.02 -8.09 23.64
N GLU A 135 -2.21 -7.50 23.47
CA GLU A 135 -3.34 -8.13 22.78
C GLU A 135 -3.00 -8.39 21.32
N LYS A 136 -2.43 -7.42 20.61
CA LYS A 136 -1.97 -7.60 19.22
C LYS A 136 -0.86 -8.65 19.10
N GLU A 137 0.02 -8.78 20.09
CA GLU A 137 1.05 -9.81 20.13
C GLU A 137 0.47 -11.19 20.45
N ARG A 138 -0.54 -11.26 21.33
CA ARG A 138 -1.28 -12.50 21.62
C ARG A 138 -2.04 -13.02 20.40
N PHE A 139 -2.61 -12.14 19.57
CA PHE A 139 -3.23 -12.55 18.31
C PHE A 139 -2.22 -12.94 17.22
N LYS A 140 -0.93 -12.60 17.38
CA LYS A 140 0.16 -13.04 16.49
C LYS A 140 0.78 -14.38 16.90
N ALA A 141 0.55 -14.85 18.13
CA ALA A 141 1.01 -16.17 18.51
C ALA A 141 0.17 -17.21 17.77
N ALA A 142 0.77 -17.84 16.76
CA ALA A 142 0.13 -18.92 16.02
C ALA A 142 -0.23 -20.06 17.00
N PRO A 143 -1.38 -20.75 16.80
CA PRO A 143 -1.72 -21.94 17.57
C PRO A 143 -0.57 -22.97 17.55
N PRO A 144 -0.37 -23.74 18.63
CA PRO A 144 0.68 -24.77 18.68
C PRO A 144 0.58 -25.71 17.48
N GLY A 145 1.71 -25.99 16.82
CA GLY A 145 1.77 -26.80 15.59
C GLY A 145 1.37 -26.06 14.31
N TYR A 146 1.12 -24.75 14.37
CA TYR A 146 0.88 -23.89 13.21
C TYR A 146 1.86 -22.72 13.19
N ARG A 147 2.16 -22.22 12.00
CA ARG A 147 2.93 -20.99 11.78
C ARG A 147 2.18 -20.10 10.79
N TYR A 148 2.22 -18.79 10.99
CA TYR A 148 1.80 -17.87 9.94
C TYR A 148 2.79 -17.93 8.76
N MET A 149 2.27 -17.97 7.55
CA MET A 149 3.07 -17.88 6.33
C MET A 149 3.73 -16.49 6.27
N GLU A 150 5.03 -16.44 5.99
CA GLU A 150 5.71 -15.15 5.79
C GLU A 150 5.31 -14.54 4.44
N GLY A 151 5.37 -13.20 4.34
CA GLY A 151 4.96 -12.49 3.13
C GLY A 151 5.76 -12.90 1.89
N ASP A 152 7.06 -13.16 2.05
CA ASP A 152 7.92 -13.59 0.94
C ASP A 152 7.52 -14.99 0.43
N GLU A 153 7.33 -15.96 1.34
CA GLU A 153 6.84 -17.31 1.02
C GLU A 153 5.47 -17.26 0.33
N GLN A 154 4.57 -16.40 0.82
CA GLN A 154 3.25 -16.20 0.23
C GLN A 154 3.35 -15.68 -1.20
N THR A 155 4.23 -14.71 -1.46
CA THR A 155 4.42 -14.17 -2.82
C THR A 155 4.96 -15.23 -3.77
N ASP A 156 5.88 -16.09 -3.31
CA ASP A 156 6.43 -17.18 -4.11
C ASP A 156 5.37 -18.23 -4.45
N VAL A 157 4.56 -18.64 -3.47
CA VAL A 157 3.43 -19.56 -3.68
C VAL A 157 2.42 -18.96 -4.67
N LEU A 158 2.05 -17.69 -4.50
CA LEU A 158 1.13 -17.00 -5.42
C LEU A 158 1.70 -16.90 -6.84
N ASN A 159 2.99 -16.63 -6.99
CA ASN A 159 3.65 -16.59 -8.29
C ASN A 159 3.63 -17.97 -8.97
N ASN A 160 3.86 -19.03 -8.21
CA ASN A 160 3.80 -20.41 -8.71
C ASN A 160 2.37 -20.81 -9.12
N LEU A 161 1.36 -20.45 -8.32
CA LEU A 161 -0.04 -20.69 -8.64
C LEU A 161 -0.49 -19.94 -9.92
N ARG A 162 -0.08 -18.67 -10.07
CA ARG A 162 -0.37 -17.87 -11.27
C ARG A 162 0.28 -18.46 -12.53
N LYS A 163 1.55 -18.89 -12.44
CA LYS A 163 2.23 -19.59 -13.53
C LYS A 163 1.49 -20.87 -13.92
N ARG A 164 1.08 -21.68 -12.93
CA ARG A 164 0.32 -22.91 -13.17
C ARG A 164 -1.02 -22.62 -13.85
N LYS A 165 -1.73 -21.58 -13.41
CA LYS A 165 -2.96 -21.11 -14.06
C LYS A 165 -2.73 -20.75 -15.53
N GLU A 166 -1.70 -19.98 -15.83
CA GLU A 166 -1.38 -19.60 -17.21
C GLU A 166 -1.09 -20.82 -18.11
N ILE A 167 -0.44 -21.84 -17.57
CA ILE A 167 -0.21 -23.11 -18.29
C ILE A 167 -1.54 -23.81 -18.58
N LEU A 168 -2.42 -23.93 -17.59
CA LEU A 168 -3.75 -24.55 -17.76
C LEU A 168 -4.63 -23.77 -18.75
N GLU A 169 -4.59 -22.43 -18.72
CA GLU A 169 -5.30 -21.59 -19.68
C GLU A 169 -4.78 -21.82 -21.11
N LYS A 170 -3.46 -21.92 -21.30
CA LYS A 170 -2.88 -22.27 -22.62
C LYS A 170 -3.32 -23.64 -23.09
N GLU A 171 -3.35 -24.64 -22.19
CA GLU A 171 -3.85 -25.97 -22.52
C GLU A 171 -5.34 -25.97 -22.87
N TYR A 172 -6.13 -25.19 -22.14
CA TYR A 172 -7.56 -25.00 -22.39
C TYR A 172 -7.80 -24.36 -23.76
N HIS A 173 -7.09 -23.27 -24.07
CA HIS A 173 -7.16 -22.60 -25.38
C HIS A 173 -6.63 -23.46 -26.53
N GLY A 174 -5.74 -24.42 -26.23
CA GLY A 174 -5.25 -25.41 -27.19
C GLY A 174 -6.25 -26.52 -27.51
N LEU A 175 -7.39 -26.59 -26.82
CA LEU A 175 -8.44 -27.57 -27.13
C LEU A 175 -9.15 -27.22 -28.45
N PRO A 176 -9.58 -28.23 -29.23
CA PRO A 176 -10.36 -27.99 -30.43
C PRO A 176 -11.67 -27.25 -30.13
N LEU A 177 -12.06 -26.31 -31.01
CA LEU A 177 -13.33 -25.56 -30.92
C LEU A 177 -14.57 -26.47 -30.86
N ARG A 178 -14.49 -27.67 -31.44
CA ARG A 178 -15.57 -28.67 -31.44
C ARG A 178 -15.09 -29.93 -30.74
N ILE A 179 -15.78 -30.28 -29.67
CA ILE A 179 -15.44 -31.42 -28.82
C ILE A 179 -16.46 -32.53 -29.03
N GLU A 180 -16.11 -33.43 -29.95
CA GLU A 180 -16.97 -34.55 -30.35
C GLU A 180 -16.65 -35.80 -29.52
N LEU A 181 -15.36 -36.04 -29.25
CA LEU A 181 -14.91 -37.25 -28.58
C LEU A 181 -15.08 -37.15 -27.06
N ARG A 182 -15.55 -38.23 -26.44
CA ARG A 182 -15.67 -38.35 -24.98
C ARG A 182 -14.36 -38.04 -24.25
N ARG A 183 -13.23 -38.54 -24.75
CA ARG A 183 -11.89 -38.29 -24.16
C ARG A 183 -11.54 -36.81 -24.13
N GLN A 184 -11.93 -36.05 -25.16
CA GLN A 184 -11.68 -34.61 -25.20
C GLN A 184 -12.53 -33.87 -24.18
N ARG A 185 -13.79 -34.30 -23.95
CA ARG A 185 -14.66 -33.74 -22.89
C ARG A 185 -14.11 -34.03 -21.49
N GLU A 186 -13.61 -35.24 -21.26
CA GLU A 186 -12.98 -35.62 -19.99
C GLU A 186 -11.73 -34.77 -19.73
N ARG A 187 -10.88 -34.59 -20.76
CA ARG A 187 -9.72 -33.70 -20.67
C ARG A 187 -10.11 -32.25 -20.39
N GLN A 188 -11.10 -31.71 -21.11
CA GLN A 188 -11.61 -30.36 -20.86
C GLN A 188 -12.06 -30.20 -19.41
N LYS A 189 -12.90 -31.11 -18.93
CA LYS A 189 -13.37 -31.10 -17.54
C LYS A 189 -12.22 -31.16 -16.54
N SER A 190 -11.22 -32.02 -16.76
CA SER A 190 -10.06 -32.09 -15.86
C SER A 190 -9.27 -30.78 -15.82
N ILE A 191 -9.16 -30.07 -16.95
CA ILE A 191 -8.47 -28.77 -17.00
C ILE A 191 -9.31 -27.71 -16.27
N GLU A 192 -10.63 -27.67 -16.52
CA GLU A 192 -11.55 -26.75 -15.84
C GLU A 192 -11.53 -26.96 -14.32
N THR A 193 -11.64 -28.20 -13.84
CA THR A 193 -11.54 -28.53 -12.41
C THR A 193 -10.19 -28.11 -11.83
N SER A 194 -9.08 -28.36 -12.54
CA SER A 194 -7.75 -27.93 -12.10
C SER A 194 -7.63 -26.40 -12.04
N MET A 195 -8.26 -25.66 -12.97
CA MET A 195 -8.29 -24.20 -12.95
C MET A 195 -9.08 -23.67 -11.75
N GLU A 196 -10.23 -24.27 -11.45
CA GLU A 196 -11.05 -23.93 -10.29
C GLU A 196 -10.30 -24.16 -8.97
N GLU A 197 -9.57 -25.28 -8.85
CA GLU A 197 -8.72 -25.58 -7.70
C GLU A 197 -7.61 -24.53 -7.52
N VAL A 198 -6.93 -24.17 -8.61
CA VAL A 198 -5.88 -23.15 -8.59
C VAL A 198 -6.45 -21.78 -8.23
N ASP A 199 -7.64 -21.42 -8.73
CA ASP A 199 -8.29 -20.17 -8.37
C ASP A 199 -8.75 -20.13 -6.91
N ALA A 200 -9.26 -21.25 -6.39
CA ALA A 200 -9.59 -21.40 -4.98
C ALA A 200 -8.32 -21.26 -4.11
N ALA A 201 -7.20 -21.84 -4.54
CA ALA A 201 -5.92 -21.68 -3.86
C ALA A 201 -5.43 -20.23 -3.91
N ILE A 202 -5.46 -19.57 -5.07
CA ILE A 202 -5.05 -18.16 -5.21
C ILE A 202 -5.89 -17.28 -4.28
N ARG A 203 -7.21 -17.52 -4.18
CA ARG A 203 -8.08 -16.78 -3.26
C ARG A 203 -7.62 -16.95 -1.81
N LYS A 204 -7.43 -18.20 -1.36
CA LYS A 204 -6.94 -18.50 0.00
C LYS A 204 -5.57 -17.86 0.28
N PHE A 205 -4.63 -18.01 -0.65
CA PHE A 205 -3.28 -17.47 -0.52
C PHE A 205 -3.20 -15.95 -0.76
N SER A 206 -4.28 -15.29 -1.15
CA SER A 206 -4.32 -13.82 -1.26
C SER A 206 -4.75 -13.11 0.03
N GLU A 207 -5.23 -13.88 1.02
CA GLU A 207 -5.56 -13.38 2.34
C GLU A 207 -4.29 -13.03 3.12
N SER A 208 -4.31 -12.02 3.99
CA SER A 208 -3.10 -11.53 4.68
C SER A 208 -2.59 -12.47 5.77
N ASP A 209 -3.46 -13.33 6.31
CA ASP A 209 -3.22 -14.08 7.55
C ASP A 209 -3.42 -15.58 7.28
N ILE A 210 -2.40 -16.25 6.74
CA ILE A 210 -2.49 -17.67 6.37
C ILE A 210 -1.74 -18.50 7.39
N LEU A 211 -2.41 -19.50 7.97
CA LEU A 211 -1.81 -20.47 8.87
C LEU A 211 -1.40 -21.73 8.11
N ILE A 212 -0.16 -22.17 8.31
CA ILE A 212 0.41 -23.40 7.80
C ILE A 212 0.60 -24.36 8.97
N LYS A 213 0.23 -25.62 8.80
CA LYS A 213 0.54 -26.68 9.77
C LYS A 213 2.03 -27.04 9.65
N LEU A 214 2.74 -27.09 10.77
CA LEU A 214 4.10 -27.62 10.81
C LEU A 214 4.00 -29.15 10.83
N ASP A 215 4.58 -29.80 9.83
CA ASP A 215 4.74 -31.25 9.85
C ASP A 215 5.87 -31.58 10.84
N GLU A 216 5.54 -32.29 11.93
CA GLU A 216 6.49 -32.82 12.92
C GLU A 216 7.34 -33.96 12.34
#